data_AF-A0A182NGK9-F1
#
_entry.id   AF-A0A182NGK9-F1
#
_cell.length_a   1.000
_cell.length_b   1.000
_cell.length_c   1.000
_cell.angle_alpha   90.00
_cell.angle_beta   90.00
_cell.angle_gamma   90.00
#
_symmetry.space_group_name_H-M   'P 1'
#
loop_
_entity.id
_entity.type
_entity.pdbx_description
1 polymer ?
#
loop_
_entity_poly.entity_id
_entity_poly.type
_entity_poly.pdbx_seq_one_letter_code
_entity_poly.pdbx_strand_id
1 'polypeptide(L)'
;MHLTALSSTVIDNPNSLQKHDLVNYLVNYINTDTVLFHSSEELELKKIQNQVWTPIVEWCNKRYEINLASTDTLVVPTFEPGMAMNLSRYFSSYNTAALHGFVFAVDTIKSIILTMACVDRYIPIEKAVQLARLEEEFQQGHWGKVEWAHDVQRLDSQARLSAAVLYIYFNTSNAFVKEKISL
;
A
#
# COMPACT_ATOMS: atom_id res chain seq x y z
N MET A 1 -15.15 12.76 -4.59
CA MET A 1 -15.39 11.31 -4.72
C MET A 1 -14.11 10.63 -5.22
N HIS A 2 -13.51 9.72 -4.46
CA HIS A 2 -12.17 9.18 -4.78
C HIS A 2 -12.15 8.30 -6.05
N LEU A 3 -13.17 7.46 -6.27
CA LEU A 3 -13.25 6.61 -7.47
C LEU A 3 -13.32 7.43 -8.77
N THR A 4 -14.12 8.50 -8.77
CA THR A 4 -14.23 9.41 -9.91
C THR A 4 -12.90 10.10 -10.18
N ALA A 5 -12.23 10.60 -9.12
CA ALA A 5 -10.93 11.25 -9.26
C ALA A 5 -9.85 10.29 -9.82
N LEU A 6 -9.83 9.04 -9.36
CA LEU A 6 -8.95 7.99 -9.89
C LEU A 6 -9.24 7.73 -11.38
N SER A 7 -10.53 7.56 -11.73
CA SER A 7 -10.94 7.30 -13.12
C SER A 7 -10.55 8.46 -14.04
N SER A 8 -10.81 9.70 -13.62
CA SER A 8 -10.40 10.90 -14.36
C SER A 8 -8.88 10.97 -14.52
N THR A 9 -8.11 10.67 -13.47
CA THR A 9 -6.65 10.70 -13.54
C THR A 9 -6.09 9.67 -14.52
N VAL A 10 -6.70 8.48 -14.58
CA VAL A 10 -6.33 7.43 -15.54
C VAL A 10 -6.67 7.82 -16.98
N ILE A 11 -7.82 8.47 -17.20
CA ILE A 11 -8.26 8.92 -18.52
C ILE A 11 -7.40 10.10 -19.02
N ASP A 12 -7.22 11.10 -18.16
CA ASP A 12 -6.54 12.35 -18.51
C ASP A 12 -5.01 12.17 -18.57
N ASN A 13 -4.47 11.26 -17.74
CA ASN A 13 -3.04 10.97 -17.60
C ASN A 13 -2.15 12.22 -17.73
N PRO A 14 -2.28 13.20 -16.82
CA PRO A 14 -1.66 14.53 -16.97
C PRO A 14 -0.13 14.48 -17.08
N ASN A 15 0.50 13.47 -16.48
CA ASN A 15 1.94 13.27 -16.48
C ASN A 15 2.43 12.34 -17.61
N SER A 16 1.52 11.89 -18.50
CA SER A 16 1.80 10.95 -19.58
C SER A 16 2.53 9.67 -19.12
N LEU A 17 2.24 9.23 -17.89
CA LEU A 17 2.89 8.08 -17.27
C LEU A 17 2.55 6.82 -18.06
N GLN A 18 3.59 6.06 -18.40
CA GLN A 18 3.43 4.77 -19.02
C GLN A 18 3.39 3.69 -17.94
N LYS A 19 2.94 2.50 -18.33
CA LYS A 19 2.88 1.33 -17.44
C LYS A 19 4.22 1.05 -16.75
N HIS A 20 5.32 1.15 -17.49
CA HIS A 20 6.66 0.90 -16.96
C HIS A 20 7.08 1.93 -15.89
N ASP A 21 6.69 3.20 -16.04
CA ASP A 21 6.98 4.25 -15.05
C ASP A 21 6.29 3.96 -13.72
N LEU A 22 5.02 3.55 -13.77
CA LEU A 22 4.24 3.18 -12.58
C LEU A 22 4.83 1.96 -11.87
N VAL A 23 5.22 0.93 -12.63
CA VAL A 23 5.87 -0.27 -12.07
C VAL A 23 7.20 0.11 -11.42
N ASN A 24 8.03 0.91 -12.09
CA ASN A 24 9.32 1.34 -11.55
C ASN A 24 9.14 2.17 -10.27
N TYR A 25 8.16 3.08 -10.25
CA TYR A 25 7.82 3.84 -9.04
C TYR A 25 7.48 2.91 -7.88
N LEU A 26 6.59 1.94 -8.08
CA LEU A 26 6.16 1.00 -7.04
C LEU A 26 7.31 0.11 -6.55
N VAL A 27 8.12 -0.42 -7.46
CA VAL A 27 9.28 -1.25 -7.11
C VAL A 27 10.32 -0.45 -6.33
N ASN A 28 10.58 0.81 -6.70
CA ASN A 28 11.53 1.65 -5.98
C ASN A 28 11.00 2.07 -4.59
N TYR A 29 9.69 2.24 -4.45
CA TYR A 29 9.06 2.65 -3.20
C TYR A 29 9.22 1.62 -2.08
N ILE A 30 9.33 0.33 -2.41
CA ILE A 30 9.38 -0.74 -1.40
C ILE A 30 10.58 -0.61 -0.45
N ASN A 31 11.69 -0.02 -0.92
CA ASN A 31 12.90 0.18 -0.11
C ASN A 31 12.69 1.24 0.97
N THR A 32 11.78 2.17 0.72
CA THR A 32 11.44 3.29 1.59
C THR A 32 10.07 3.09 2.26
N ASP A 33 9.56 1.86 2.30
CA ASP A 33 8.28 1.55 2.91
C ASP A 33 8.32 1.77 4.43
N THR A 34 7.34 2.51 4.97
CA THR A 34 7.27 2.85 6.38
C THR A 34 7.37 1.65 7.32
N VAL A 35 6.83 0.48 6.95
CA VAL A 35 6.84 -0.70 7.86
C VAL A 35 8.22 -1.35 8.02
N LEU A 36 9.20 -0.94 7.20
CA LEU A 36 10.58 -1.42 7.30
C LEU A 36 11.43 -0.59 8.26
N PHE A 37 11.03 0.63 8.61
CA PHE A 37 11.80 1.52 9.47
C PHE A 37 11.23 1.50 10.89
N HIS A 38 11.93 0.85 11.81
CA HIS A 38 11.51 0.72 13.20
C HIS A 38 12.20 1.78 14.06
N SER A 39 11.55 2.18 15.15
CA SER A 39 12.12 3.11 16.10
C SER A 39 13.36 2.51 16.78
N SER A 40 14.44 3.28 16.87
CA SER A 40 15.64 2.94 17.64
C SER A 40 15.63 3.54 19.05
N GLU A 41 14.90 4.64 19.25
CA GLU A 41 14.93 5.43 20.49
C GLU A 41 13.91 4.94 21.52
N GLU A 42 12.71 4.55 21.08
CA GLU A 42 11.60 4.18 21.96
C GLU A 42 11.38 2.65 21.96
N LEU A 43 11.85 1.98 23.03
CA LEU A 43 11.82 0.52 23.14
C LEU A 43 10.40 -0.04 23.18
N GLU A 44 9.45 0.66 23.80
CA GLU A 44 8.05 0.20 23.87
C GLU A 44 7.39 0.26 22.49
N LEU A 45 7.62 1.34 21.74
CA LEU A 45 7.17 1.46 20.35
C LEU A 45 7.81 0.37 19.47
N LYS A 46 9.13 0.15 19.60
CA LYS A 46 9.84 -0.89 18.85
C LYS A 46 9.28 -2.28 19.12
N LYS A 47 8.88 -2.60 20.35
CA LYS A 47 8.22 -3.88 20.68
C LYS A 47 6.89 -4.02 19.94
N ILE A 48 6.06 -2.98 19.92
CA ILE A 48 4.77 -2.99 19.24
C ILE A 48 4.97 -3.11 17.71
N GLN A 49 5.90 -2.34 17.15
CA GLN A 49 6.26 -2.42 15.72
C GLN A 49 6.66 -3.83 15.32
N ASN A 50 7.55 -4.47 16.10
CA ASN A 50 7.95 -5.86 15.86
C ASN A 50 6.79 -6.84 15.97
N GLN A 51 5.88 -6.66 16.92
CA GLN A 51 4.75 -7.56 17.09
C GLN A 51 3.78 -7.52 15.91
N VAL A 52 3.59 -6.34 15.31
CA VAL A 52 2.50 -6.15 14.34
C VAL A 52 2.99 -6.02 12.89
N TRP A 53 4.15 -5.41 12.65
CA TRP A 53 4.71 -5.27 11.30
C TRP A 53 5.51 -6.49 10.84
N THR A 54 6.30 -7.12 11.72
CA THR A 54 7.14 -8.27 11.34
C THR A 54 6.34 -9.42 10.70
N PRO A 55 5.17 -9.84 11.23
CA PRO A 55 4.38 -10.89 10.58
C PRO A 55 3.91 -10.54 9.16
N ILE A 56 3.69 -9.25 8.88
CA ILE A 56 3.25 -8.77 7.56
C ILE A 56 4.41 -8.75 6.58
N VAL A 57 5.60 -8.32 7.04
CA VAL A 57 6.82 -8.37 6.25
C VAL A 57 7.19 -9.82 5.93
N GLU A 58 7.11 -10.72 6.90
CA GLU A 58 7.32 -12.17 6.69
C GLU A 58 6.31 -12.77 5.70
N TRP A 59 5.03 -12.40 5.82
CA TRP A 59 4.01 -12.80 4.86
C TRP A 59 4.34 -12.31 3.45
N CYS A 60 4.75 -11.05 3.32
CA CYS A 60 5.12 -10.43 2.04
C CYS A 60 6.32 -11.15 1.40
N ASN A 61 7.36 -11.40 2.20
CA ASN A 61 8.55 -12.14 1.80
C ASN A 61 8.19 -13.54 1.25
N LYS A 62 7.34 -14.26 1.97
CA LYS A 62 6.88 -15.60 1.58
C LYS A 62 5.99 -15.57 0.34
N ARG A 63 5.10 -14.58 0.21
CA ARG A 63 4.10 -14.48 -0.86
C ARG A 63 4.72 -14.10 -2.19
N TYR A 64 5.66 -13.16 -2.19
CA TYR A 64 6.26 -12.59 -3.39
C TYR A 64 7.69 -13.07 -3.66
N GLU A 65 8.18 -14.02 -2.85
CA GLU A 65 9.53 -14.58 -2.96
C GLU A 65 10.60 -13.47 -2.95
N ILE A 66 10.49 -12.60 -1.95
CA ILE A 66 11.42 -11.51 -1.67
C ILE A 66 11.96 -11.65 -0.24
N ASN A 67 13.00 -10.88 0.08
CA ASN A 67 13.69 -10.89 1.36
C ASN A 67 13.90 -9.44 1.83
N LEU A 68 12.85 -8.89 2.42
CA LEU A 68 12.88 -7.60 3.08
C LEU A 68 13.25 -7.79 4.55
N ALA A 69 14.15 -6.94 5.02
CA ALA A 69 14.53 -6.84 6.42
C ALA A 69 14.16 -5.46 6.96
N SER A 70 13.66 -5.42 8.19
CA SER A 70 13.46 -4.17 8.92
C SER A 70 14.81 -3.58 9.34
N THR A 71 14.91 -2.26 9.35
CA THR A 71 16.05 -1.49 9.84
C THR A 71 15.61 -0.60 11.00
N ASP A 72 16.50 -0.35 11.94
CA ASP A 72 16.33 0.65 13.00
C ASP A 72 17.19 1.90 12.77
N THR A 73 17.76 2.02 11.57
CA THR A 73 18.56 3.15 11.13
C THR A 73 17.87 3.89 10.01
N LEU A 74 18.28 5.15 9.78
CA LEU A 74 17.85 5.93 8.61
C LEU A 74 18.50 5.45 7.30
N VAL A 75 19.33 4.40 7.35
CA VAL A 75 19.96 3.84 6.16
C VAL A 75 18.93 2.98 5.44
N VAL A 76 18.64 3.35 4.20
CA VAL A 76 17.77 2.57 3.32
C VAL A 76 18.46 1.25 2.98
N PRO A 77 17.85 0.10 3.31
CA PRO A 77 18.42 -1.20 2.97
C PRO A 77 18.55 -1.37 1.45
N THR A 78 19.66 -1.95 1.01
CA THR A 78 19.86 -2.25 -0.40
C THR A 78 19.01 -3.43 -0.80
N PHE A 79 18.22 -3.26 -1.86
CA PHE A 79 17.33 -4.29 -2.37
C PHE A 79 18.04 -5.11 -3.44
N GLU A 80 18.13 -6.43 -3.24
CA GLU A 80 18.80 -7.32 -4.19
C GLU A 80 18.14 -7.25 -5.57
N PRO A 81 18.92 -7.16 -6.67
CA PRO A 81 18.40 -7.01 -8.02
C PRO A 81 17.40 -8.11 -8.43
N GLY A 82 17.59 -9.35 -7.95
CA GLY A 82 16.69 -10.46 -8.24
C GLY A 82 15.27 -10.28 -7.69
N MET A 83 15.13 -9.59 -6.54
CA MET A 83 13.84 -9.35 -5.89
C MET A 83 13.04 -8.26 -6.61
N ALA A 84 13.73 -7.25 -7.16
CA ALA A 84 13.12 -6.21 -8.00
C ALA A 84 12.46 -6.80 -9.24
N MET A 85 13.05 -7.84 -9.82
CA MET A 85 12.48 -8.52 -10.97
C MET A 85 11.18 -9.27 -10.62
N ASN A 86 11.09 -9.90 -9.45
CA ASN A 86 9.88 -10.59 -9.02
C ASN A 86 8.71 -9.61 -8.79
N LEU A 87 8.97 -8.50 -8.10
CA LEU A 87 7.97 -7.44 -7.91
C LEU A 87 7.58 -6.76 -9.22
N SER A 88 8.57 -6.45 -10.06
CA SER A 88 8.31 -5.87 -11.38
C SER A 88 7.41 -6.78 -12.22
N ARG A 89 7.66 -8.10 -12.19
CA ARG A 89 6.79 -9.09 -12.86
C ARG A 89 5.38 -9.09 -12.27
N TYR A 90 5.25 -9.05 -10.95
CA TYR A 90 3.95 -8.98 -10.26
C TYR A 90 3.15 -7.74 -10.67
N PHE A 91 3.72 -6.55 -10.55
CA PHE A 91 3.04 -5.30 -10.94
C PHE A 91 2.79 -5.22 -12.45
N SER A 92 3.71 -5.73 -13.27
CA SER A 92 3.54 -5.79 -14.72
C SER A 92 2.40 -6.70 -15.16
N SER A 93 1.90 -7.60 -14.31
CA SER A 93 0.71 -8.41 -14.63
C SER A 93 -0.59 -7.60 -14.61
N TYR A 94 -0.63 -6.50 -13.86
CA TYR A 94 -1.80 -5.62 -13.77
C TYR A 94 -1.93 -4.70 -14.99
N ASN A 95 -3.15 -4.23 -15.28
CA ASN A 95 -3.36 -3.19 -16.27
C ASN A 95 -2.99 -1.80 -15.72
N THR A 96 -2.86 -0.81 -16.61
CA THR A 96 -2.45 0.55 -16.25
C THR A 96 -3.40 1.20 -15.24
N ALA A 97 -4.72 0.96 -15.37
CA ALA A 97 -5.71 1.48 -14.43
C ALA A 97 -5.50 0.94 -13.00
N ALA A 98 -5.34 -0.38 -12.85
CA ALA A 98 -5.05 -0.99 -11.56
C ALA A 98 -3.72 -0.47 -10.98
N LEU A 99 -2.69 -0.24 -11.80
CA LEU A 99 -1.43 0.34 -11.35
C LEU A 99 -1.58 1.77 -10.80
N HIS A 100 -2.39 2.62 -11.43
CA HIS A 100 -2.74 3.92 -10.85
C HIS A 100 -3.46 3.76 -9.50
N GLY A 101 -4.31 2.74 -9.36
CA GLY A 101 -4.93 2.39 -8.08
C GLY A 101 -3.89 2.03 -7.01
N PHE A 102 -2.86 1.24 -7.37
CA PHE A 102 -1.75 0.92 -6.47
C PHE A 102 -0.98 2.18 -6.05
N VAL A 103 -0.60 3.02 -7.01
CA VAL A 103 0.12 4.28 -6.71
C VAL A 103 -0.69 5.14 -5.75
N PHE A 104 -1.99 5.31 -6.00
CA PHE A 104 -2.87 6.10 -5.13
C PHE A 104 -3.01 5.50 -3.71
N ALA A 105 -3.08 4.17 -3.60
CA ALA A 105 -3.10 3.50 -2.30
C ALA A 105 -1.79 3.71 -1.53
N VAL A 106 -0.65 3.47 -2.19
CA VAL A 106 0.68 3.66 -1.62
C VAL A 106 0.89 5.12 -1.20
N ASP A 107 0.48 6.08 -2.01
CA ASP A 107 0.58 7.50 -1.65
C ASP A 107 -0.32 7.89 -0.48
N THR A 108 -1.41 7.17 -0.24
CA THR A 108 -2.32 7.44 0.88
C THR A 108 -1.75 6.93 2.20
N ILE A 109 -1.27 5.69 2.25
CA ILE A 109 -0.81 5.05 3.50
C ILE A 109 0.70 4.98 3.66
N LYS A 110 1.45 5.42 2.64
CA LYS A 110 2.92 5.39 2.58
C LYS A 110 3.53 3.99 2.76
N SER A 111 2.78 2.96 2.38
CA SER A 111 3.23 1.57 2.45
C SER A 111 2.69 0.74 1.29
N ILE A 112 3.60 0.17 0.52
CA ILE A 112 3.32 -0.79 -0.53
C ILE A 112 3.07 -2.19 0.03
N ILE A 113 3.75 -2.57 1.11
CA ILE A 113 3.58 -3.86 1.77
C ILE A 113 2.16 -3.98 2.33
N LEU A 114 1.67 -2.95 3.03
CA LEU A 114 0.28 -2.92 3.53
C LEU A 114 -0.75 -2.85 2.39
N THR A 115 -0.44 -2.12 1.31
CA THR A 115 -1.30 -2.06 0.12
C THR A 115 -1.44 -3.44 -0.53
N MET A 116 -0.33 -4.14 -0.75
CA MET A 116 -0.31 -5.50 -1.28
C MET A 116 -1.08 -6.47 -0.37
N ALA A 117 -0.89 -6.36 0.94
CA ALA A 117 -1.64 -7.14 1.93
C ALA A 117 -3.16 -6.89 1.87
N CYS A 118 -3.61 -5.67 1.58
CA CYS A 118 -5.03 -5.38 1.37
C CYS A 118 -5.57 -5.96 0.06
N VAL A 119 -4.82 -5.81 -1.04
CA VAL A 119 -5.24 -6.30 -2.36
C VAL A 119 -5.33 -7.83 -2.38
N ASP A 120 -4.37 -8.52 -1.76
CA ASP A 120 -4.37 -9.98 -1.59
C ASP A 120 -5.32 -10.44 -0.47
N ARG A 121 -6.07 -9.53 0.17
CA ARG A 121 -7.04 -9.79 1.25
C ARG A 121 -6.44 -10.47 2.48
N TYR A 122 -5.15 -10.29 2.72
CA TYR A 122 -4.46 -10.78 3.91
C TYR A 122 -4.86 -9.97 5.16
N ILE A 123 -5.06 -8.65 5.01
CA ILE A 123 -5.55 -7.77 6.08
C ILE A 123 -6.73 -6.92 5.58
N PRO A 124 -7.67 -6.56 6.47
CA PRO A 124 -8.72 -5.59 6.14
C PRO A 124 -8.16 -4.16 6.07
N ILE A 125 -8.88 -3.29 5.37
CA ILE A 125 -8.48 -1.90 5.11
C ILE A 125 -8.31 -1.10 6.41
N GLU A 126 -9.21 -1.31 7.37
CA GLU A 126 -9.19 -0.63 8.67
C GLU A 126 -7.91 -0.95 9.42
N LYS A 127 -7.49 -2.22 9.39
CA LYS A 127 -6.26 -2.68 10.01
C LYS A 127 -5.05 -2.09 9.28
N ALA A 128 -5.04 -2.07 7.94
CA ALA A 128 -3.93 -1.47 7.20
C ALA A 128 -3.72 0.01 7.53
N VAL A 129 -4.80 0.80 7.63
CA VAL A 129 -4.69 2.22 8.03
C VAL A 129 -4.21 2.35 9.47
N GLN A 130 -4.68 1.51 10.38
CA GLN A 130 -4.20 1.49 11.76
C GLN A 130 -2.69 1.18 11.83
N LEU A 131 -2.22 0.25 11.02
CA LEU A 131 -0.80 -0.15 10.97
C LEU A 131 0.09 0.91 10.35
N ALA A 132 -0.38 1.60 9.32
CA ALA A 132 0.34 2.72 8.71
C ALA A 132 0.47 3.90 9.70
N ARG A 133 -0.50 4.06 10.60
CA ARG A 133 -0.55 5.14 11.60
C ARG A 133 -0.10 4.69 13.00
N LEU A 134 0.55 3.53 13.11
CA LEU A 134 0.89 2.93 14.40
C LEU A 134 1.67 3.90 15.31
N GLU A 135 2.62 4.63 14.74
CA GLU A 135 3.42 5.62 15.47
C GLU A 135 2.58 6.80 15.92
N GLU A 136 1.69 7.33 15.07
CA GLU A 136 0.75 8.39 15.45
C GLU A 136 -0.17 7.96 16.59
N GLU A 137 -0.67 6.72 16.55
CA GLU A 137 -1.54 6.17 17.60
C GLU A 137 -0.78 6.01 18.92
N PHE A 138 0.48 5.58 18.86
CA PHE A 138 1.35 5.53 20.03
C PHE A 138 1.56 6.93 20.64
N GLN A 139 1.83 7.93 19.80
CA GLN A 139 2.02 9.33 20.22
C GLN A 139 0.74 9.93 20.84
N GLN A 140 -0.42 9.67 20.23
CA GLN A 140 -1.72 10.10 20.76
C GLN A 140 -1.99 9.52 22.16
N GLY A 141 -1.52 8.30 22.45
CA GLY A 141 -1.62 7.68 23.77
C GLY A 141 -0.81 8.42 24.85
N HIS A 142 0.32 9.03 24.47
CA HIS A 142 1.20 9.75 25.39
C HIS A 142 0.86 11.23 25.54
N TRP A 143 0.45 11.88 24.44
CA TRP A 143 0.26 13.34 24.40
C TRP A 143 -1.19 13.77 24.20
N GLY A 144 -2.11 12.82 24.14
CA GLY A 144 -3.52 13.07 23.92
C GLY A 144 -3.89 13.18 22.44
N LYS A 145 -5.18 13.08 22.17
CA LYS A 145 -5.75 13.05 20.82
C LYS A 145 -6.43 14.37 20.49
N VAL A 146 -6.15 14.89 19.30
CA VAL A 146 -6.93 15.97 18.67
C VAL A 146 -8.02 15.38 17.77
N GLU A 147 -9.25 15.26 18.29
CA GLU A 147 -10.38 14.58 17.62
C GLU A 147 -10.62 15.09 16.19
N TRP A 148 -10.73 16.40 16.01
CA TRP A 148 -11.04 17.02 14.71
C TRP A 148 -9.96 16.84 13.63
N ALA A 149 -8.74 16.47 14.03
CA ALA A 149 -7.64 16.22 13.11
C ALA A 149 -7.43 14.72 12.90
N HIS A 150 -7.17 13.98 13.97
CA HIS A 150 -6.79 12.56 13.86
C HIS A 150 -7.95 11.67 13.42
N ASP A 151 -9.20 11.93 13.83
CA ASP A 151 -10.32 11.12 13.35
C ASP A 151 -10.64 11.38 11.90
N VAL A 152 -10.59 12.65 11.47
CA VAL A 152 -10.81 13.02 10.07
C VAL A 152 -9.74 12.41 9.19
N GLN A 153 -8.46 12.50 9.58
CA GLN A 153 -7.35 11.89 8.85
C GLN A 153 -7.49 10.36 8.77
N ARG A 154 -7.84 9.70 9.88
CA ARG A 154 -8.06 8.25 9.90
C ARG A 154 -9.16 7.84 8.93
N LEU A 155 -10.32 8.50 8.99
CA LEU A 155 -11.47 8.18 8.16
C LEU A 155 -11.24 8.53 6.68
N ASP A 156 -10.56 9.64 6.39
CA ASP A 156 -10.18 10.02 5.01
C ASP A 156 -9.18 9.00 4.42
N SER A 157 -8.15 8.61 5.17
CA SER A 157 -7.22 7.56 4.74
C SER A 157 -7.91 6.22 4.51
N GLN A 158 -8.87 5.84 5.37
CA GLN A 158 -9.69 4.65 5.17
C GLN A 158 -10.55 4.75 3.91
N ALA A 159 -11.20 5.89 3.67
CA ALA A 159 -12.04 6.11 2.49
C ALA A 159 -11.21 6.08 1.18
N ARG A 160 -10.03 6.71 1.20
CA ARG A 160 -9.08 6.72 0.06
C ARG A 160 -8.52 5.33 -0.22
N LEU A 161 -8.03 4.62 0.79
CA LEU A 161 -7.50 3.27 0.63
C LEU A 161 -8.59 2.31 0.15
N SER A 162 -9.80 2.41 0.72
CA SER A 162 -10.95 1.60 0.29
C SER A 162 -11.28 1.82 -1.19
N ALA A 163 -11.33 3.08 -1.62
CA ALA A 163 -11.59 3.42 -3.02
C ALA A 163 -10.47 2.89 -3.94
N ALA A 164 -9.21 3.00 -3.52
CA ALA A 164 -8.06 2.50 -4.26
C ALA A 164 -8.13 0.98 -4.46
N VAL A 165 -8.33 0.23 -3.37
CA VAL A 165 -8.42 -1.24 -3.40
C VAL A 165 -9.62 -1.69 -4.23
N LEU A 166 -10.77 -1.02 -4.08
CA LEU A 166 -11.96 -1.31 -4.88
C LEU A 166 -11.72 -1.04 -6.37
N TYR A 167 -11.03 0.04 -6.70
CA TYR A 167 -10.66 0.38 -8.08
C TYR A 167 -9.72 -0.65 -8.70
N ILE A 168 -8.70 -1.10 -7.95
CA ILE A 168 -7.81 -2.19 -8.37
C ILE A 168 -8.63 -3.46 -8.63
N TYR A 169 -9.53 -3.80 -7.72
CA TYR A 169 -10.36 -5.00 -7.84
C TYR A 169 -11.22 -4.98 -9.11
N PHE A 170 -11.94 -3.88 -9.37
CA PHE A 170 -12.78 -3.76 -10.57
C PHE A 170 -11.98 -3.81 -11.87
N ASN A 171 -10.76 -3.26 -11.88
CA ASN A 171 -9.90 -3.29 -13.05
C ASN A 171 -9.14 -4.62 -13.22
N THR A 172 -9.13 -5.48 -12.20
CA THR A 172 -8.44 -6.79 -12.25
C THR A 172 -9.42 -7.96 -12.40
N SER A 173 -10.67 -7.80 -11.97
CA SER A 173 -11.71 -8.82 -12.11
C SER A 173 -12.17 -8.94 -13.56
N ASN A 174 -12.06 -10.14 -14.14
CA ASN A 174 -12.69 -10.45 -15.42
C ASN A 174 -14.22 -10.47 -15.25
N ALA A 175 -14.91 -9.45 -15.78
CA ALA A 175 -16.36 -9.45 -15.86
C ALA A 175 -16.81 -10.31 -17.06
N PHE A 176 -17.38 -11.48 -16.79
CA PHE A 176 -18.07 -12.27 -17.82
C PHE A 176 -19.46 -11.65 -18.07
N VAL A 177 -19.58 -10.84 -19.12
CA VAL A 177 -20.88 -10.31 -19.55
C VAL A 177 -21.52 -11.32 -20.51
N LYS A 178 -22.60 -11.97 -20.05
CA LYS A 178 -23.38 -12.88 -20.90
C LYS A 178 -24.50 -12.07 -21.56
N GLU A 179 -24.34 -11.72 -22.83
CA GLU A 179 -25.41 -11.08 -23.59
C GLU A 179 -26.56 -12.06 -23.84
N LYS A 180 -27.80 -11.59 -23.64
CA LYS A 180 -28.98 -12.36 -24.07
C LYS A 180 -29.05 -12.30 -25.59
N ILE A 181 -29.05 -13.48 -26.23
CA ILE A 181 -29.39 -13.61 -27.65
C ILE A 181 -30.83 -13.11 -27.80
N SER A 182 -31.00 -11.97 -28.46
CA SER A 182 -32.30 -11.49 -28.90
C SER A 182 -32.78 -12.40 -30.03
N LEU A 183 -33.86 -13.16 -29.77
CA LEU A 183 -34.60 -13.94 -30.75
C LEU A 183 -35.38 -13.02 -31.71
#